data_AF-A0A6N6W5Q8-F1
#
_entry.id   AF-A0A6N6W5Q8-F1
#
_cell.length_a   1.000
_cell.length_b   1.000
_cell.length_c   1.000
_cell.angle_alpha   90.00
_cell.angle_beta   90.00
_cell.angle_gamma   90.00
#
_symmetry.space_group_name_H-M   'P 1'
#
loop_
_entity.id
_entity.type
_entity.pdbx_description
1 polymer ?
#
loop_
_entity_poly.entity_id
_entity_poly.type
_entity_poly.pdbx_seq_one_letter_code
_entity_poly.pdbx_strand_id
1 'polypeptide(L)'
;MLKWDVSKTAAQTVDLLDERPFLKRLGVVDWLFAVVMVAGAGFALSRYHPFMNYYDKLVLCLAVPVFVVLGWRWKPVRPLMVGIAALSLLAIQIYQGDLSRADSAFFLKYFLSSQSAILWMSALFV
;
A
#
# COMPACT_ATOMS: atom_id res chain seq x y z
N MET A 1 5.98 -45.12 24.37
CA MET A 1 6.22 -43.66 24.50
C MET A 1 6.84 -43.05 23.23
N LEU A 2 6.48 -43.55 22.03
CA LEU A 2 7.21 -43.28 20.77
C LEU A 2 6.25 -43.22 19.56
N LYS A 3 5.07 -42.62 19.76
CA LYS A 3 4.02 -42.48 18.73
C LYS A 3 3.60 -41.02 18.50
N TRP A 4 4.22 -40.07 19.22
CA TRP A 4 3.84 -38.65 19.25
C TRP A 4 4.73 -37.74 18.39
N ASP A 5 5.94 -38.17 17.98
CA ASP A 5 6.79 -37.37 17.10
C ASP A 5 6.43 -37.53 15.62
N VAL A 6 6.15 -38.77 15.18
CA VAL A 6 5.86 -39.08 13.78
C VAL A 6 4.64 -38.32 13.25
N SER A 7 3.61 -38.14 14.08
CA SER A 7 2.40 -37.38 13.70
C SER A 7 2.65 -35.89 13.58
N LYS A 8 3.51 -35.31 14.44
CA LYS A 8 3.91 -33.90 14.34
C LYS A 8 4.81 -33.66 13.13
N THR A 9 5.76 -34.54 12.89
CA THR A 9 6.67 -34.45 11.74
C THR A 9 5.92 -34.61 10.41
N ALA A 10 4.95 -35.52 10.33
CA ALA A 10 4.09 -35.72 9.15
C ALA A 10 3.18 -34.50 8.88
N ALA A 11 2.57 -33.93 9.92
CA ALA A 11 1.76 -32.72 9.78
C ALA A 11 2.59 -31.50 9.36
N GLN A 12 3.82 -31.36 9.90
CA GLN A 12 4.75 -30.31 9.48
C GLN A 12 5.27 -30.50 8.05
N THR A 13 5.50 -31.75 7.60
CA THR A 13 5.92 -32.01 6.21
C THR A 13 4.79 -31.77 5.22
N VAL A 14 3.53 -32.04 5.56
CA VAL A 14 2.37 -31.68 4.72
C VAL A 14 2.20 -30.15 4.63
N ASP A 15 2.52 -29.39 5.68
CA ASP A 15 2.51 -27.92 5.66
C ASP A 15 3.71 -27.33 4.88
N LEU A 16 4.86 -28.02 4.87
CA LEU A 16 6.04 -27.69 4.07
C LEU A 16 5.91 -28.08 2.58
N LEU A 17 5.12 -29.13 2.28
CA LEU A 17 4.78 -29.60 0.94
C LEU A 17 3.42 -29.06 0.46
N ASP A 18 2.85 -28.06 1.13
CA ASP A 18 1.62 -27.41 0.69
C ASP A 18 1.94 -26.55 -0.56
N GLU A 19 2.02 -27.23 -1.70
CA GLU A 19 2.24 -26.73 -3.07
C GLU A 19 1.05 -25.90 -3.59
N ARG A 20 0.24 -25.33 -2.70
CA ARG A 20 -0.86 -24.46 -3.11
C ARG A 20 -0.25 -23.21 -3.73
N PRO A 21 -0.61 -22.87 -4.98
CA PRO A 21 -0.12 -21.66 -5.62
C PRO A 21 -0.33 -20.47 -4.69
N PHE A 22 0.66 -19.60 -4.55
CA PHE A 22 0.60 -18.41 -3.71
C PHE A 22 -0.72 -17.62 -3.92
N LEU A 23 -1.25 -17.67 -5.16
CA LEU A 23 -2.52 -17.10 -5.62
C LEU A 23 -3.79 -17.77 -5.05
N LYS A 24 -3.77 -19.07 -4.72
CA LYS A 24 -4.90 -19.80 -4.09
C LYS A 24 -4.97 -19.58 -2.57
N ARG A 25 -3.94 -18.97 -1.97
CA ARG A 25 -3.89 -18.58 -0.56
C ARG A 25 -4.37 -17.15 -0.31
N LEU A 26 -4.64 -16.39 -1.38
CA LEU A 26 -5.24 -15.05 -1.29
C LEU A 26 -6.69 -15.17 -0.83
N GLY A 27 -7.01 -14.49 0.27
CA GLY A 27 -8.38 -14.39 0.73
C GLY A 27 -9.17 -13.36 -0.09
N VAL A 28 -10.47 -13.29 0.16
CA VAL A 28 -11.38 -12.31 -0.45
C VAL A 28 -10.87 -10.86 -0.26
N VAL A 29 -10.24 -10.58 0.89
CA VAL A 29 -9.68 -9.26 1.21
C VAL A 29 -8.48 -8.90 0.31
N ASP A 30 -7.66 -9.88 -0.08
CA ASP A 30 -6.54 -9.68 -1.01
C ASP A 30 -7.03 -9.26 -2.41
N TRP A 31 -8.11 -9.89 -2.86
CA TRP A 31 -8.76 -9.58 -4.13
C TRP A 31 -9.46 -8.22 -4.07
N LEU A 32 -10.16 -7.91 -2.98
CA LEU A 32 -10.79 -6.62 -2.78
C LEU A 32 -9.77 -5.48 -2.80
N PHE A 33 -8.62 -5.66 -2.13
CA PHE A 33 -7.53 -4.68 -2.17
C PHE A 33 -7.01 -4.45 -3.60
N ALA A 34 -6.82 -5.53 -4.37
CA ALA A 34 -6.39 -5.44 -5.76
C ALA A 34 -7.41 -4.68 -6.63
N VAL A 35 -8.71 -4.99 -6.48
CA VAL A 35 -9.80 -4.30 -7.19
C VAL A 35 -9.84 -2.82 -6.85
N VAL A 36 -9.73 -2.45 -5.56
CA VAL A 36 -9.69 -1.05 -5.14
C VAL A 36 -8.50 -0.33 -5.75
N MET A 37 -7.32 -0.97 -5.81
CA MET A 37 -6.12 -0.36 -6.39
C MET A 37 -6.28 -0.12 -7.89
N VAL A 38 -6.79 -1.11 -8.62
CA VAL A 38 -7.05 -1.00 -10.08
C VAL A 38 -8.13 0.05 -10.35
N ALA A 39 -9.19 0.09 -9.54
CA ALA A 39 -10.24 1.10 -9.66
C ALA A 39 -9.72 2.52 -9.40
N GLY A 40 -8.85 2.70 -8.40
CA GLY A 40 -8.22 3.99 -8.11
C GLY A 40 -7.32 4.47 -9.25
N ALA A 41 -6.50 3.59 -9.81
CA ALA A 41 -5.67 3.91 -10.97
C ALA A 41 -6.50 4.17 -12.24
N GLY A 42 -7.55 3.39 -12.46
CA GLY A 42 -8.50 3.59 -13.55
C GLY A 42 -9.21 4.94 -13.44
N PHE A 43 -9.64 5.33 -12.25
CA PHE A 43 -10.22 6.63 -11.97
C PHE A 43 -9.20 7.76 -12.25
N ALA A 44 -7.96 7.62 -11.76
CA ALA A 44 -6.91 8.59 -12.01
C ALA A 44 -6.63 8.78 -13.51
N LEU A 45 -6.53 7.69 -14.27
CA LEU A 45 -6.40 7.76 -15.73
C LEU A 45 -7.64 8.40 -16.35
N SER A 46 -8.86 7.97 -16.05
CA SER A 46 -10.06 8.56 -16.68
C SER A 46 -10.18 10.08 -16.48
N ARG A 47 -9.81 10.58 -15.30
CA ARG A 47 -10.01 11.98 -14.92
C ARG A 47 -8.83 12.88 -15.23
N TYR A 48 -7.61 12.35 -15.12
CA TYR A 48 -6.36 13.10 -15.22
C TYR A 48 -5.48 12.70 -16.42
N HIS A 49 -5.88 11.72 -17.24
CA HIS A 49 -5.16 11.39 -18.48
C HIS A 49 -4.90 12.57 -19.42
N PRO A 50 -5.78 13.59 -19.54
CA PRO A 50 -5.49 14.79 -20.34
C PRO A 50 -4.33 15.64 -19.79
N PHE A 51 -4.05 15.54 -18.49
CA PHE A 51 -3.02 16.29 -17.78
C PHE A 51 -1.76 15.45 -17.47
N MET A 52 -1.78 14.15 -17.78
CA MET A 52 -0.67 13.21 -17.56
C MET A 52 0.14 12.99 -18.83
N ASN A 53 1.46 13.10 -18.72
CA ASN A 53 2.38 12.73 -19.77
C ASN A 53 2.52 11.19 -19.87
N TYR A 54 3.25 10.73 -20.88
CA TYR A 54 3.50 9.30 -21.08
C TYR A 54 4.21 8.65 -19.88
N TYR A 55 5.16 9.36 -19.26
CA TYR A 55 5.88 8.90 -18.07
C TYR A 55 4.94 8.64 -16.88
N ASP A 56 4.02 9.56 -16.58
CA ASP A 56 3.11 9.42 -15.44
C ASP A 56 2.20 8.21 -15.59
N LYS A 57 1.74 7.96 -16.82
CA LYS A 57 0.88 6.80 -17.15
C LYS A 57 1.64 5.50 -16.96
N LEU A 58 2.89 5.44 -17.41
CA LEU A 58 3.76 4.28 -17.20
C LEU A 58 4.03 4.04 -15.71
N VAL A 59 4.37 5.08 -14.95
CA VAL A 59 4.60 4.98 -13.51
C VAL A 59 3.35 4.47 -12.81
N LEU A 60 2.17 5.03 -13.10
CA LEU A 60 0.92 4.57 -12.52
C LEU A 60 0.64 3.09 -12.88
N CYS A 61 0.83 2.72 -14.15
CA CYS A 61 0.57 1.36 -14.63
C CYS A 61 1.52 0.32 -14.02
N LEU A 62 2.78 0.69 -13.75
CA LEU A 62 3.75 -0.17 -13.09
C LEU A 62 3.57 -0.17 -11.56
N ALA A 63 3.17 0.95 -10.97
CA ALA A 63 2.95 1.07 -9.53
C ALA A 63 1.81 0.17 -9.04
N VAL A 64 0.71 0.09 -9.80
CA VAL A 64 -0.46 -0.74 -9.43
C VAL A 64 -0.10 -2.20 -9.16
N PRO A 65 0.51 -2.97 -10.10
CA PRO A 65 0.85 -4.37 -9.85
C PRO A 65 1.91 -4.50 -8.74
N VAL A 66 2.85 -3.56 -8.63
CA VAL A 66 3.86 -3.57 -7.54
C VAL A 66 3.19 -3.44 -6.17
N PHE A 67 2.27 -2.49 -6.00
CA PHE A 67 1.56 -2.30 -4.74
C PHE A 67 0.59 -3.44 -4.42
N VAL A 68 -0.04 -4.03 -5.44
CA VAL A 68 -0.89 -5.22 -5.27
C VAL A 68 -0.06 -6.41 -4.77
N VAL A 69 1.08 -6.70 -5.41
CA VAL A 69 1.99 -7.77 -4.99
C VAL A 69 2.54 -7.50 -3.58
N LEU A 70 2.88 -6.25 -3.27
CA LEU A 70 3.35 -5.86 -1.94
C LEU A 70 2.26 -6.05 -0.88
N GLY A 71 1.01 -5.67 -1.16
CA GLY A 71 -0.13 -5.85 -0.25
C GLY A 71 -0.54 -7.33 -0.05
N TRP A 72 -0.25 -8.19 -1.03
CA TRP A 72 -0.38 -9.64 -0.91
C TRP A 72 0.76 -10.27 -0.12
N ARG A 73 2.00 -9.80 -0.33
CA ARG A 73 3.16 -10.31 0.39
C ARG A 73 3.14 -9.88 1.85
N TRP A 74 2.81 -8.62 2.13
CA TRP A 74 2.82 -8.02 3.47
C TRP A 74 1.44 -7.48 3.85
N LYS A 75 0.65 -8.33 4.53
CA LYS A 75 -0.66 -7.96 5.09
C LYS A 75 -0.66 -6.69 5.96
N PRO A 76 0.35 -6.38 6.82
CA PRO A 76 0.34 -5.16 7.63
C PRO A 76 0.51 -3.86 6.82
N VAL A 77 0.89 -3.92 5.53
CA VAL A 77 1.04 -2.74 4.68
C VAL A 77 -0.31 -2.15 4.26
N ARG A 78 -1.40 -2.91 4.29
CA ARG A 78 -2.74 -2.45 3.86
C ARG A 78 -3.25 -1.21 4.62
N PRO A 79 -3.30 -1.21 5.97
CA PRO A 79 -3.74 -0.04 6.72
C PRO A 79 -2.83 1.17 6.46
N LEU A 80 -1.51 0.96 6.26
CA LEU A 80 -0.58 2.04 5.90
C LEU A 80 -0.93 2.64 4.53
N MET A 81 -1.19 1.81 3.52
CA MET A 81 -1.59 2.26 2.19
C MET A 81 -2.90 3.04 2.22
N VAL A 82 -3.89 2.58 3.00
CA VAL A 82 -5.16 3.28 3.20
C VAL A 82 -4.93 4.62 3.91
N GLY A 83 -4.07 4.65 4.93
CA GLY A 83 -3.68 5.87 5.63
C GLY A 83 -3.01 6.87 4.69
N ILE A 84 -2.04 6.42 3.88
CA ILE A 84 -1.37 7.25 2.88
C ILE A 84 -2.37 7.80 1.86
N ALA A 85 -3.30 6.99 1.38
CA ALA A 85 -4.33 7.44 0.45
C ALA A 85 -5.25 8.50 1.07
N ALA A 86 -5.70 8.29 2.32
CA ALA A 86 -6.53 9.26 3.03
C ALA A 86 -5.77 10.56 3.30
N LEU A 87 -4.52 10.48 3.76
CA LEU A 87 -3.65 11.65 3.97
C LEU A 87 -3.39 12.39 2.66
N SER A 88 -3.19 11.67 1.55
CA SER A 88 -3.00 12.26 0.23
C SER A 88 -4.26 13.02 -0.23
N LEU A 89 -5.45 12.45 -0.08
CA LEU A 89 -6.71 13.13 -0.40
C LEU A 89 -6.95 14.35 0.49
N LEU A 90 -6.67 14.26 1.79
CA LEU A 90 -6.74 15.39 2.72
C LEU A 90 -5.75 16.49 2.31
N ALA A 91 -4.53 16.12 1.92
CA ALA A 91 -3.54 17.08 1.44
C ALA A 91 -4.01 17.80 0.17
N ILE A 92 -4.57 17.07 -0.80
CA ILE A 92 -5.14 17.66 -2.02
C ILE A 92 -6.25 18.66 -1.67
N GLN A 93 -7.13 18.32 -0.72
CA GLN A 93 -8.19 19.22 -0.25
C GLN A 93 -7.64 20.50 0.40
N ILE A 94 -6.51 20.41 1.12
CA ILE A 94 -5.86 21.57 1.75
C ILE A 94 -5.14 22.45 0.70
N TYR A 95 -4.54 21.84 -0.33
CA TYR A 95 -3.88 22.57 -1.42
C TYR A 95 -4.85 23.51 -2.15
N GLN A 96 -6.14 23.17 -2.29
CA GLN A 96 -7.17 23.99 -2.98
C GLN A 96 -6.72 24.55 -4.35
N GLY A 97 -5.84 23.83 -5.06
CA GLY A 97 -5.29 24.25 -6.36
C GLY A 97 -4.17 25.29 -6.30
N ASP A 98 -3.73 25.70 -5.11
CA ASP A 98 -2.64 26.67 -4.93
C ASP A 98 -1.40 25.98 -4.34
N LEU A 99 -0.38 25.80 -5.19
CA LEU A 99 0.86 25.14 -4.81
C LEU A 99 1.60 25.89 -3.69
N SER A 100 1.38 27.20 -3.53
CA SER A 100 2.03 28.01 -2.49
C SER A 100 1.54 27.67 -1.08
N ARG A 101 0.41 26.96 -0.95
CA ARG A 101 -0.08 26.47 0.35
C ARG A 101 0.76 25.36 0.96
N ALA A 102 1.68 24.75 0.21
CA ALA A 102 2.67 23.83 0.76
C ALA A 102 3.46 24.43 1.93
N ASP A 103 3.78 25.73 1.83
CA ASP A 103 4.63 26.45 2.78
C ASP A 103 3.88 27.20 3.88
N SER A 104 2.59 27.48 3.66
CA SER A 104 1.73 28.23 4.59
C SER A 104 0.77 27.34 5.37
N ALA A 105 0.31 26.23 4.80
CA ALA A 105 -0.56 25.30 5.50
C ALA A 105 0.25 24.50 6.53
N PHE A 106 0.07 24.83 7.80
CA PHE A 106 0.74 24.19 8.94
C PHE A 106 0.73 22.66 8.84
N PHE A 107 -0.42 22.06 8.50
CA PHE A 107 -0.55 20.60 8.41
C PHE A 107 0.31 19.99 7.29
N LEU A 108 0.44 20.66 6.14
CA LEU A 108 1.32 20.21 5.06
C LEU A 108 2.79 20.37 5.46
N LYS A 109 3.15 21.52 6.02
CA LYS A 109 4.54 21.86 6.35
C LYS A 109 5.10 21.06 7.52
N TYR A 110 4.30 20.75 8.53
CA TYR A 110 4.77 20.13 9.79
C TYR A 110 4.36 18.66 9.96
N PHE A 111 3.51 18.11 9.08
CA PHE A 111 3.07 16.72 9.20
C PHE A 111 3.31 15.90 7.93
N LEU A 112 3.12 16.50 6.75
CA LEU A 112 3.29 15.82 5.46
C LEU A 112 4.61 16.16 4.75
N SER A 113 5.32 17.19 5.21
CA SER A 113 6.64 17.56 4.68
C SER A 113 7.69 16.55 5.12
N SER A 114 8.56 16.16 4.19
CA SER A 114 9.62 15.17 4.43
C SER A 114 10.52 15.52 5.61
N GLN A 115 10.85 16.81 5.82
CA GLN A 115 11.69 17.23 6.94
C GLN A 115 11.01 17.02 8.30
N SER A 116 9.71 17.28 8.38
CA SER A 116 8.94 17.06 9.61
C SER A 116 8.73 15.59 9.92
N ALA A 117 8.52 14.76 8.89
CA ALA A 117 8.34 13.32 9.05
C ALA A 117 9.61 12.65 9.66
N ILE A 118 10.80 13.09 9.24
CA ILE A 118 12.07 12.62 9.80
C ILE A 118 12.19 12.99 11.29
N LEU A 119 11.79 14.22 11.67
CA LEU A 119 11.79 14.64 13.07
C LEU A 119 10.83 13.80 13.93
N TRP A 120 9.63 13.50 13.43
CA TRP A 120 8.66 12.64 14.11
C TRP A 120 9.16 11.20 14.26
N MET A 121 9.86 10.67 13.25
CA MET A 121 10.51 9.36 13.37
C MET A 121 11.51 9.39 14.53
N SER A 122 12.43 10.36 14.57
CA SER A 122 13.41 10.49 15.65
C SER A 122 12.76 10.68 17.04
N ALA A 123 11.65 11.42 17.14
CA ALA A 123 10.95 11.66 18.41
C ALA A 123 10.25 10.40 18.97
N LEU A 124 9.77 9.51 18.10
CA LEU A 124 9.12 8.25 18.49
C LEU A 124 10.11 7.11 18.76
N PHE A 125 11.40 7.30 18.47
CA PHE A 125 12.48 6.34 18.75
C PHE A 125 13.19 6.58 20.10
N VAL A 126 12.54 7.28 21.05
CA VAL A 126 13.04 7.47 22.43
C VAL A 126 12.54 6.39 23.39
#